data_AF-A0A7C3RHT7-F1
#
_entry.id   AF-A0A7C3RHT7-F1
#
_cell.length_a   1.000
_cell.length_b   1.000
_cell.length_c   1.000
_cell.angle_alpha   90.00
_cell.angle_beta   90.00
_cell.angle_gamma   90.00
#
_symmetry.space_group_name_H-M   'P 1'
#
loop_
_entity.id
_entity.type
_entity.pdbx_description
1 polymer ?
#
loop_
_entity_poly.entity_id
_entity_poly.type
_entity_poly.pdbx_seq_one_letter_code
_entity_poly.pdbx_strand_id
1 'polypeptide(L)'
;MDKTYAIISPAGGFKEDMPGILIDDLYTPGSPSINVLFKYGAISKVKGRKKHISTQVPDGEEINLLHNFIQTSGNEFFIAGTKSKIYNWDGTEWVDITGELIFSGDDTDFWSFTNYGDYFLFTNGKDDVYKWSGTGNIGTLSGAPLGRFIVNFKNYVVIGQLSNYPNRIAWSSVGEMENWTGGDSGEAIIDDSERIMGFAKTTDYLVIFKQRAIYLLRYVGGDIPFTVDKRVERIGCYSPFSIVVLNNRVYFFGANKRIYMFDGIEAHNISEPIAQTLDNIREPNFPLIYGYTLENLNQVFWLIPEGDTE
;
A
#
# COMPACT_ATOMS: atom_id res chain seq x y z
N MET A 1 17.67 -0.75 -66.32
CA MET A 1 16.82 0.21 -65.59
C MET A 1 16.83 -0.24 -64.14
N ASP A 2 17.82 0.22 -63.38
CA ASP A 2 17.92 -0.08 -61.96
C ASP A 2 16.94 0.81 -61.22
N LYS A 3 15.82 0.22 -60.77
CA LYS A 3 14.93 0.90 -59.83
C LYS A 3 15.54 0.78 -58.44
N THR A 4 16.21 1.84 -58.01
CA THR A 4 16.62 2.04 -56.62
C THR A 4 15.36 2.17 -55.77
N TYR A 5 15.02 1.14 -54.99
CA TYR A 5 14.02 1.28 -53.94
C TYR A 5 14.66 2.03 -52.77
N ALA A 6 14.13 3.21 -52.43
CA ALA A 6 14.48 3.85 -51.18
C ALA A 6 13.96 2.96 -50.05
N ILE A 7 14.86 2.35 -49.27
CA ILE A 7 14.51 1.85 -47.95
C ILE A 7 14.31 3.09 -47.10
N ILE A 8 13.08 3.59 -47.05
CA ILE A 8 12.67 4.51 -46.00
C ILE A 8 12.65 3.65 -44.74
N SER A 9 13.79 3.62 -44.05
CA SER A 9 13.87 3.00 -42.73
C SER A 9 12.77 3.65 -41.87
N PRO A 10 11.87 2.89 -41.24
CA PRO A 10 10.83 3.49 -40.40
C PRO A 10 11.52 4.25 -39.29
N ALA A 11 11.47 5.58 -39.36
CA ALA A 11 11.86 6.45 -38.25
C ALA A 11 10.81 6.27 -37.14
N GLY A 12 11.00 5.26 -36.29
CA GLY A 12 10.14 5.01 -35.13
C GLY A 12 9.51 3.62 -35.02
N GLY A 13 9.82 2.67 -35.92
CA GLY A 13 9.54 1.24 -35.72
C GLY A 13 8.07 0.83 -35.44
N PHE A 14 7.08 1.67 -35.75
CA PHE A 14 5.69 1.38 -35.37
C PHE A 14 4.87 0.86 -36.56
N LYS A 15 4.12 -0.22 -36.33
CA LYS A 15 2.99 -0.65 -37.17
C LYS A 15 1.70 -0.45 -36.37
N GLU A 16 0.85 0.47 -36.82
CA GLU A 16 -0.44 0.80 -36.16
C GLU A 16 -1.50 -0.30 -36.36
N ASP A 17 -1.28 -1.20 -37.31
CA ASP A 17 -2.27 -2.16 -37.81
C ASP A 17 -2.39 -3.42 -36.94
N MET A 18 -1.53 -3.56 -35.92
CA MET A 18 -1.49 -4.73 -35.05
C MET A 18 -1.93 -4.39 -33.63
N PRO A 19 -2.87 -5.15 -33.04
CA PRO A 19 -3.19 -5.04 -31.62
C PRO A 19 -1.91 -5.18 -30.78
N GLY A 20 -1.71 -4.29 -29.80
CA GLY A 20 -0.47 -4.23 -29.01
C GLY A 20 -0.07 -5.53 -28.31
N ILE A 21 -1.02 -6.44 -28.09
CA ILE A 21 -0.81 -7.77 -27.51
C ILE A 21 -0.13 -8.78 -28.46
N LEU A 22 -0.11 -8.49 -29.77
CA LEU A 22 0.45 -9.35 -30.83
C LEU A 22 1.79 -8.84 -31.38
N ILE A 23 2.39 -7.84 -30.73
CA ILE A 23 3.67 -7.26 -31.17
C ILE A 23 4.82 -8.17 -30.69
N ASP A 24 5.51 -8.79 -31.63
CA ASP A 24 6.71 -9.61 -31.39
C ASP A 24 7.89 -8.75 -30.87
N ASP A 25 8.80 -9.35 -30.11
CA ASP A 25 9.93 -8.71 -29.44
C ASP A 25 10.85 -7.96 -30.41
N LEU A 26 10.94 -8.41 -31.65
CA LEU A 26 11.72 -7.76 -32.71
C LEU A 26 11.22 -6.34 -33.06
N TYR A 27 9.96 -6.03 -32.74
CA TYR A 27 9.33 -4.75 -33.10
C TYR A 27 9.31 -3.75 -31.95
N THR A 28 9.95 -4.05 -30.82
CA THR A 28 10.03 -3.13 -29.68
C THR A 28 11.37 -2.35 -29.70
N PRO A 29 11.41 -1.10 -29.19
CA PRO A 29 12.59 -0.22 -29.21
C PRO A 29 13.74 -0.64 -28.24
N GLY A 30 13.83 -1.91 -27.89
CA GLY A 30 14.96 -2.50 -27.21
C GLY A 30 14.88 -4.01 -27.37
N SER A 31 15.88 -4.62 -28.01
CA SER A 31 16.01 -6.09 -28.05
C SER A 31 17.04 -6.51 -27.00
N PRO A 32 16.69 -7.40 -26.05
CA PRO A 32 15.35 -7.94 -25.81
C PRO A 32 14.42 -6.86 -25.22
N SER A 33 13.10 -7.04 -25.35
CA SER A 33 11.99 -6.13 -24.95
C SER A 33 11.88 -5.87 -23.45
N ILE A 34 13.02 -5.66 -22.80
CA ILE A 34 13.15 -5.40 -21.38
C ILE A 34 13.12 -3.88 -21.22
N ASN A 35 12.30 -3.40 -20.30
CA ASN A 35 12.15 -1.96 -20.00
C ASN A 35 11.53 -1.16 -21.15
N VAL A 36 10.48 -1.66 -21.80
CA VAL A 36 9.62 -0.89 -22.71
C VAL A 36 8.27 -0.61 -22.06
N LEU A 37 7.74 0.60 -22.27
CA LEU A 37 6.45 1.08 -21.78
C LEU A 37 5.50 1.18 -22.97
N PHE A 38 4.39 0.45 -22.88
CA PHE A 38 3.25 0.58 -23.78
C PHE A 38 2.28 1.59 -23.18
N LYS A 39 2.15 2.77 -23.79
CA LYS A 39 1.26 3.83 -23.29
C LYS A 39 0.61 4.56 -24.45
N TYR A 40 -0.72 4.66 -24.44
CA TYR A 40 -1.52 5.35 -25.47
C TYR A 40 -1.24 4.86 -26.90
N GLY A 41 -1.06 3.55 -27.08
CA GLY A 41 -0.73 2.97 -28.38
C GLY A 41 0.70 3.24 -28.84
N ALA A 42 1.54 3.91 -28.04
CA ALA A 42 2.95 4.10 -28.33
C ALA A 42 3.82 3.16 -27.49
N ILE A 43 4.89 2.64 -28.09
CA ILE A 43 5.94 1.91 -27.38
C ILE A 43 7.10 2.87 -27.15
N SER A 44 7.53 3.02 -25.91
CA SER A 44 8.64 3.87 -25.54
C SER A 44 9.61 3.13 -24.63
N LYS A 45 10.90 3.45 -24.66
CA LYS A 45 11.83 2.90 -23.67
C LYS A 45 11.49 3.49 -22.31
N VAL A 46 11.33 2.63 -21.29
CA VAL A 46 11.19 3.07 -19.90
C VAL A 46 12.42 3.90 -19.55
N LYS A 47 12.20 5.04 -18.89
CA LYS A 47 13.30 5.89 -18.42
C LYS A 47 14.24 5.07 -17.53
N GLY A 48 15.54 5.23 -17.74
CA GLY A 48 16.55 4.53 -16.95
C GLY A 48 16.33 4.77 -15.45
N ARG A 49 16.52 3.72 -14.64
CA ARG A 49 16.46 3.81 -13.18
C ARG A 49 17.88 3.98 -12.66
N LYS A 50 18.09 4.92 -11.74
CA LYS A 50 19.32 5.00 -10.94
C LYS A 50 19.01 4.42 -9.57
N LYS A 51 19.91 3.59 -9.02
CA LYS A 51 19.79 3.13 -7.63
C LYS A 51 19.72 4.37 -6.74
N HIS A 52 18.68 4.45 -5.92
CA HIS A 52 18.53 5.55 -4.96
C HIS A 52 19.53 5.37 -3.81
N ILE A 53 19.59 4.17 -3.25
CA ILE A 53 20.55 3.75 -2.23
C ILE A 53 21.31 2.53 -2.75
N SER A 54 22.64 2.58 -2.69
CA SER A 54 23.51 1.46 -3.12
C SER A 54 23.90 0.51 -1.99
N THR A 55 23.68 0.92 -0.75
CA THR A 55 24.03 0.18 0.47
C THR A 55 22.87 -0.73 0.87
N GLN A 56 23.15 -2.02 1.07
CA GLN A 56 22.17 -2.98 1.58
C GLN A 56 21.86 -2.72 3.06
N VAL A 57 20.65 -3.09 3.50
CA VAL A 57 20.30 -3.08 4.92
C VAL A 57 21.21 -4.07 5.67
N PRO A 58 21.75 -3.72 6.86
CA PRO A 58 22.83 -4.48 7.50
C PRO A 58 22.53 -5.93 7.88
N ASP A 59 21.27 -6.26 8.18
CA ASP A 59 20.85 -7.61 8.60
C ASP A 59 20.72 -8.59 7.43
N GLY A 60 20.57 -8.10 6.20
CA GLY A 60 20.35 -8.91 5.01
C GLY A 60 19.00 -9.61 4.95
N GLU A 61 18.05 -9.21 5.81
CA GLU A 61 16.70 -9.76 5.85
C GLU A 61 15.78 -9.13 4.78
N GLU A 62 14.61 -9.73 4.58
CA GLU A 62 13.61 -9.20 3.65
C GLU A 62 13.02 -7.89 4.18
N ILE A 63 12.92 -6.89 3.29
CA ILE A 63 12.35 -5.59 3.62
C ILE A 63 10.83 -5.70 3.55
N ASN A 64 10.19 -5.54 4.71
CA ASN A 64 8.74 -5.61 4.87
C ASN A 64 8.11 -4.23 5.17
N LEU A 65 8.92 -3.17 5.23
CA LEU A 65 8.52 -1.77 5.33
C LEU A 65 9.52 -0.89 4.58
N LEU A 66 9.02 0.02 3.73
CA LEU A 66 9.83 1.07 3.13
C LEU A 66 8.99 2.35 3.00
N HIS A 67 9.40 3.43 3.65
CA HIS A 67 8.62 4.67 3.64
C HIS A 67 9.49 5.92 3.82
N ASN A 68 9.10 7.02 3.19
CA ASN A 68 9.65 8.34 3.50
C ASN A 68 8.72 9.03 4.52
N PHE A 69 9.18 9.12 5.76
CA PHE A 69 8.50 9.81 6.84
C PHE A 69 8.88 11.29 6.85
N ILE A 70 7.87 12.16 6.77
CA ILE A 70 8.06 13.61 6.77
C ILE A 70 7.37 14.19 8.01
N GLN A 71 8.13 14.90 8.83
CA GLN A 71 7.61 15.62 9.99
C GLN A 71 6.91 16.92 9.60
N THR A 72 6.07 17.45 10.50
CA THR A 72 5.42 18.76 10.33
C THR A 72 6.45 19.90 10.24
N SER A 73 7.61 19.71 10.86
CA SER A 73 8.77 20.61 10.77
C SER A 73 9.46 20.61 9.40
N GLY A 74 9.15 19.66 8.52
CA GLY A 74 9.77 19.51 7.20
C GLY A 74 11.01 18.61 7.16
N ASN A 75 11.38 17.98 8.27
CA ASN A 75 12.43 16.95 8.27
C ASN A 75 11.92 15.68 7.56
N GLU A 76 12.73 15.14 6.66
CA GLU A 76 12.45 13.89 5.95
C GLU A 76 13.38 12.77 6.42
N PHE A 77 12.82 11.58 6.64
CA PHE A 77 13.51 10.39 7.11
C PHE A 77 13.12 9.20 6.24
N PHE A 78 14.11 8.47 5.72
CA PHE A 78 13.84 7.29 4.93
C PHE A 78 14.00 6.04 5.80
N ILE A 79 12.88 5.36 6.04
CA ILE A 79 12.77 4.25 6.98
C ILE A 79 12.67 2.94 6.20
N ALA A 80 13.43 1.94 6.62
CA ALA A 80 13.30 0.56 6.20
C ALA A 80 13.05 -0.33 7.42
N GLY A 81 12.16 -1.30 7.28
CA GLY A 81 11.92 -2.32 8.30
C GLY A 81 12.09 -3.71 7.73
N THR A 82 12.58 -4.60 8.59
CA THR A 82 12.66 -6.04 8.40
C THR A 82 11.83 -6.74 9.47
N LYS A 83 11.87 -8.07 9.55
CA LYS A 83 11.21 -8.78 10.66
C LYS A 83 11.93 -8.55 11.99
N SER A 84 13.26 -8.34 11.98
CA SER A 84 14.05 -8.22 13.20
C SER A 84 14.33 -6.77 13.61
N LYS A 85 14.44 -5.84 12.64
CA LYS A 85 14.99 -4.50 12.88
C LYS A 85 14.29 -3.41 12.08
N ILE A 86 14.32 -2.19 12.61
CA ILE A 86 13.93 -0.95 11.93
C ILE A 86 15.18 -0.07 11.77
N TYR A 87 15.37 0.43 10.56
CA TYR A 87 16.50 1.27 10.17
C TYR A 87 16.03 2.62 9.66
N ASN A 88 16.83 3.65 9.94
CA ASN A 88 16.73 4.95 9.30
C ASN A 88 17.98 5.21 8.45
N TRP A 89 17.79 5.76 7.25
CA TRP A 89 18.89 6.21 6.40
C TRP A 89 19.34 7.61 6.82
N ASP A 90 20.61 7.78 7.19
CA ASP A 90 21.16 9.07 7.61
C ASP A 90 21.75 9.90 6.44
N GLY A 91 21.69 9.38 5.22
CA GLY A 91 22.33 9.96 4.03
C GLY A 91 23.56 9.18 3.56
N THR A 92 24.17 8.38 4.43
CA THR A 92 25.42 7.63 4.19
C THR A 92 25.26 6.14 4.50
N GLU A 93 24.63 5.80 5.62
CA GLU A 93 24.43 4.43 6.08
C GLU A 93 23.05 4.21 6.70
N TRP A 94 22.71 2.93 6.89
CA TRP A 94 21.51 2.50 7.59
C TRP A 94 21.80 2.42 9.09
N VAL A 95 21.14 3.26 9.87
CA VAL A 95 21.26 3.30 11.33
C VAL A 95 20.13 2.49 11.96
N ASP A 96 20.47 1.49 12.79
CA ASP A 96 19.48 0.72 13.57
C ASP A 96 18.84 1.63 14.63
N ILE A 97 17.52 1.78 14.56
CA ILE A 97 16.71 2.55 15.51
C ILE A 97 15.84 1.66 16.40
N THR A 98 15.96 0.34 16.32
CA THR A 98 15.15 -0.63 17.08
C THR A 98 15.43 -0.57 18.58
N GLY A 99 16.65 -0.25 18.97
CA GLY A 99 17.09 -0.30 20.36
C GLY A 99 17.09 -1.73 20.91
N GLU A 100 16.57 -1.90 22.13
CA GLU A 100 16.53 -3.18 22.87
C GLU A 100 15.26 -4.01 22.59
N LEU A 101 14.37 -3.52 21.73
CA LEU A 101 13.14 -4.23 21.39
C LEU A 101 13.43 -5.47 20.55
N ILE A 102 12.58 -6.48 20.72
CA ILE A 102 12.60 -7.74 19.97
C ILE A 102 11.21 -7.93 19.38
N PHE A 103 11.15 -8.13 18.07
CA PHE A 103 9.90 -8.40 17.37
C PHE A 103 9.67 -9.91 17.23
N SER A 104 8.40 -10.32 17.20
CA SER A 104 7.97 -11.71 17.04
C SER A 104 7.31 -12.00 15.68
N GLY A 105 7.21 -10.99 14.81
CA GLY A 105 6.67 -11.12 13.45
C GLY A 105 7.59 -11.90 12.50
N ASP A 106 7.01 -12.38 11.41
CA ASP A 106 7.72 -13.10 10.33
C ASP A 106 7.84 -12.26 9.05
N ASP A 107 8.50 -12.77 8.01
CA ASP A 107 8.71 -12.08 6.73
C ASP A 107 7.38 -11.73 6.02
N THR A 108 6.30 -12.46 6.35
CA THR A 108 4.94 -12.19 5.82
C THR A 108 4.14 -11.19 6.66
N ASP A 109 4.62 -10.84 7.85
CA ASP A 109 3.97 -9.90 8.77
C ASP A 109 4.37 -8.45 8.43
N PHE A 110 4.17 -8.03 7.19
CA PHE A 110 4.39 -6.65 6.73
C PHE A 110 3.85 -5.56 7.67
N TRP A 111 4.63 -4.50 7.85
CA TRP A 111 4.25 -3.41 8.74
C TRP A 111 3.16 -2.52 8.13
N SER A 112 2.11 -2.27 8.91
CA SER A 112 1.18 -1.18 8.67
C SER A 112 1.68 0.07 9.39
N PHE A 113 1.55 1.24 8.78
CA PHE A 113 2.09 2.48 9.33
C PHE A 113 1.23 3.69 9.00
N THR A 114 1.39 4.75 9.79
CA THR A 114 0.79 6.06 9.55
C THR A 114 1.60 7.16 10.22
N ASN A 115 1.50 8.37 9.68
CA ASN A 115 2.07 9.56 10.29
C ASN A 115 1.03 10.23 11.20
N TYR A 116 1.47 10.64 12.39
CA TYR A 116 0.68 11.40 13.35
C TYR A 116 1.51 12.59 13.86
N GLY A 117 1.28 13.77 13.28
CA GLY A 117 2.12 14.94 13.52
C GLY A 117 3.59 14.63 13.23
N ASP A 118 4.45 14.75 14.24
CA ASP A 118 5.89 14.48 14.16
C ASP A 118 6.27 13.05 14.55
N TYR A 119 5.29 12.15 14.68
CA TYR A 119 5.51 10.74 15.00
C TYR A 119 5.19 9.83 13.81
N PHE A 120 6.09 8.90 13.54
CA PHE A 120 5.85 7.74 12.70
C PHE A 120 5.32 6.60 13.57
N LEU A 121 4.10 6.14 13.30
CA LEU A 121 3.45 5.06 14.03
C LEU A 121 3.37 3.82 13.16
N PHE A 122 3.64 2.64 13.70
CA PHE A 122 3.66 1.41 12.94
C PHE A 122 3.39 0.17 13.79
N THR A 123 2.90 -0.89 13.16
CA THR A 123 2.60 -2.17 13.79
C THR A 123 2.71 -3.32 12.79
N ASN A 124 3.12 -4.49 13.27
CA ASN A 124 3.12 -5.75 12.52
C ASN A 124 1.91 -6.62 12.88
N GLY A 125 1.01 -6.18 13.76
CA GLY A 125 -0.14 -6.98 14.19
C GLY A 125 0.18 -8.21 15.03
N LYS A 126 1.42 -8.33 15.54
CA LYS A 126 1.89 -9.40 16.43
C LYS A 126 2.43 -8.85 17.73
N ASP A 127 3.18 -7.77 17.63
CA ASP A 127 3.77 -7.05 18.76
C ASP A 127 3.01 -5.75 19.03
N ASP A 128 3.47 -5.03 20.06
CA ASP A 128 2.91 -3.73 20.42
C ASP A 128 2.98 -2.74 19.25
N VAL A 129 2.17 -1.69 19.33
CA VAL A 129 2.29 -0.56 18.40
C VAL A 129 3.50 0.27 18.78
N TYR A 130 4.30 0.66 17.80
CA TYR A 130 5.50 1.45 18.01
C TYR A 130 5.36 2.86 17.44
N LYS A 131 6.15 3.77 18.00
CA LYS A 131 6.26 5.18 17.59
C LYS A 131 7.73 5.58 17.46
N TRP A 132 8.00 6.50 16.54
CA TRP A 132 9.31 7.12 16.41
C TRP A 132 9.19 8.61 16.12
N SER A 133 10.02 9.44 16.77
CA SER A 133 9.99 10.90 16.67
C SER A 133 11.05 11.49 15.74
N GLY A 134 11.68 10.66 14.90
CA GLY A 134 12.80 11.09 14.04
C GLY A 134 14.17 11.13 14.74
N THR A 135 14.24 10.81 16.03
CA THR A 135 15.49 10.88 16.82
C THR A 135 15.58 9.72 17.81
N GLY A 136 16.78 9.18 18.02
CA GLY A 136 16.99 8.07 18.94
C GLY A 136 16.28 6.79 18.50
N ASN A 137 16.02 5.91 19.46
CA ASN A 137 15.38 4.62 19.20
C ASN A 137 13.85 4.77 19.14
N ILE A 138 13.20 3.81 18.49
CA ILE A 138 11.75 3.64 18.52
C ILE A 138 11.30 3.32 19.96
N GLY A 139 10.05 3.66 20.28
CA GLY A 139 9.43 3.33 21.55
C GLY A 139 8.04 2.75 21.37
N THR A 140 7.52 2.08 22.40
CA THR A 140 6.14 1.60 22.41
C THR A 140 5.15 2.78 22.50
N LEU A 141 4.05 2.70 21.75
CA LEU A 141 2.91 3.58 21.87
C LEU A 141 2.06 3.13 23.07
N SER A 142 2.11 3.88 24.16
CA SER A 142 1.49 3.47 25.42
C SER A 142 -0.03 3.37 25.30
N GLY A 143 -0.61 2.33 25.90
CA GLY A 143 -2.06 2.12 25.97
C GLY A 143 -2.74 1.67 24.67
N ALA A 144 -2.02 1.67 23.55
CA ALA A 144 -2.58 1.27 22.26
C ALA A 144 -2.92 -0.23 22.22
N PRO A 145 -4.12 -0.61 21.75
CA PRO A 145 -4.46 -2.01 21.57
C PRO A 145 -3.66 -2.60 20.40
N LEU A 146 -3.25 -3.87 20.54
CA LEU A 146 -2.59 -4.62 19.48
C LEU A 146 -3.57 -4.86 18.32
N GLY A 147 -3.21 -4.43 17.12
CA GLY A 147 -3.95 -4.72 15.89
C GLY A 147 -3.07 -4.66 14.65
N ARG A 148 -3.58 -5.18 13.53
CA ARG A 148 -2.80 -5.37 12.29
C ARG A 148 -2.67 -4.10 11.44
N PHE A 149 -3.67 -3.24 11.46
CA PHE A 149 -3.71 -2.06 10.60
C PHE A 149 -3.81 -0.79 11.43
N ILE A 150 -3.05 0.23 11.06
CA ILE A 150 -3.04 1.52 11.74
C ILE A 150 -3.22 2.65 10.72
N VAL A 151 -4.00 3.66 11.08
CA VAL A 151 -4.23 4.85 10.25
C VAL A 151 -4.56 6.06 11.11
N ASN A 152 -4.00 7.21 10.77
CA ASN A 152 -4.42 8.49 11.33
C ASN A 152 -5.59 9.05 10.54
N PHE A 153 -6.74 9.25 11.16
CA PHE A 153 -7.92 9.85 10.55
C PHE A 153 -8.53 10.91 11.47
N LYS A 154 -8.68 12.15 10.96
CA LYS A 154 -9.25 13.29 11.68
C LYS A 154 -8.61 13.56 13.06
N ASN A 155 -7.29 13.32 13.18
CA ASN A 155 -6.52 13.48 14.43
C ASN A 155 -6.81 12.41 15.51
N TYR A 156 -7.29 11.25 15.07
CA TYR A 156 -7.40 10.03 15.86
C TYR A 156 -6.44 8.99 15.28
N VAL A 157 -5.76 8.25 16.14
CA VAL A 157 -5.09 7.01 15.73
C VAL A 157 -6.14 5.91 15.74
N VAL A 158 -6.42 5.33 14.58
CA VAL A 158 -7.37 4.22 14.43
C VAL A 158 -6.59 2.95 14.17
N ILE A 159 -6.86 1.91 14.96
CA ILE A 159 -6.29 0.58 14.82
C ILE A 159 -7.40 -0.41 14.47
N GLY A 160 -7.15 -1.27 13.49
CA GLY A 160 -8.09 -2.28 13.02
C GLY A 160 -7.54 -3.69 13.09
N GLN A 161 -8.45 -4.67 13.09
CA GLN A 161 -8.13 -6.08 13.24
C GLN A 161 -7.37 -6.31 14.56
N LEU A 162 -8.05 -6.03 15.67
CA LEU A 162 -7.49 -6.20 17.02
C LEU A 162 -7.17 -7.68 17.28
N SER A 163 -6.11 -7.96 18.04
CA SER A 163 -5.62 -9.33 18.28
C SER A 163 -6.71 -10.32 18.74
N ASN A 164 -7.53 -9.89 19.72
CA ASN A 164 -8.62 -10.69 20.27
C ASN A 164 -9.94 -10.53 19.50
N TYR A 165 -10.06 -9.48 18.68
CA TYR A 165 -11.29 -9.08 18.02
C TYR A 165 -11.00 -8.60 16.58
N PRO A 166 -10.76 -9.53 15.63
CA PRO A 166 -10.28 -9.21 14.29
C PRO A 166 -11.29 -8.42 13.43
N ASN A 167 -12.54 -8.31 13.88
CA ASN A 167 -13.63 -7.58 13.26
C ASN A 167 -13.87 -6.17 13.86
N ARG A 168 -13.06 -5.76 14.84
CA ARG A 168 -13.19 -4.46 15.51
C ARG A 168 -12.14 -3.45 15.06
N ILE A 169 -12.51 -2.19 15.24
CA ILE A 169 -11.60 -1.06 15.28
C ILE A 169 -11.59 -0.44 16.68
N ALA A 170 -10.47 0.17 17.03
CA ALA A 170 -10.31 1.04 18.18
C ALA A 170 -9.76 2.39 17.73
N TRP A 171 -10.08 3.47 18.44
CA TRP A 171 -9.48 4.78 18.21
C TRP A 171 -9.03 5.45 19.51
N SER A 172 -7.91 6.16 19.43
CA SER A 172 -7.39 6.99 20.53
C SER A 172 -8.33 8.16 20.82
N SER A 173 -8.08 8.94 21.86
CA SER A 173 -8.74 10.24 22.02
C SER A 173 -8.20 11.23 20.98
N VAL A 174 -9.02 12.23 20.63
CA VAL A 174 -8.62 13.27 19.68
C VAL A 174 -7.38 14.01 20.16
N GLY A 175 -6.37 14.15 19.30
CA GLY A 175 -5.15 14.87 19.66
C GLY A 175 -4.20 14.11 20.59
N GLU A 176 -4.63 13.00 21.20
CA GLU A 176 -3.88 12.26 22.19
C GLU A 176 -3.67 10.81 21.76
N MET A 177 -2.62 10.56 20.96
CA MET A 177 -2.32 9.23 20.39
C MET A 177 -2.07 8.10 21.43
N GLU A 178 -1.85 8.44 22.70
CA GLU A 178 -1.60 7.48 23.79
C GLU A 178 -2.78 7.34 24.76
N ASN A 179 -3.86 8.09 24.54
CA ASN A 179 -5.06 7.99 25.37
C ASN A 179 -6.09 7.07 24.69
N TRP A 180 -6.33 5.91 25.28
CA TRP A 180 -7.21 4.86 24.74
C TRP A 180 -8.35 4.48 25.69
N THR A 181 -8.49 5.19 26.81
CA THR A 181 -9.48 4.90 27.85
C THR A 181 -10.29 6.12 28.29
N GLY A 182 -9.84 7.34 27.95
CA GLY A 182 -10.49 8.60 28.31
C GLY A 182 -10.99 9.40 27.10
N GLY A 183 -11.53 10.58 27.39
CA GLY A 183 -12.03 11.50 26.35
C GLY A 183 -13.09 10.85 25.46
N ASP A 184 -12.86 10.94 24.15
CA ASP A 184 -13.69 10.37 23.08
C ASP A 184 -13.08 9.12 22.43
N SER A 185 -12.12 8.48 23.12
CA SER A 185 -11.58 7.18 22.71
C SER A 185 -12.67 6.10 22.76
N GLY A 186 -12.52 5.06 21.94
CA GLY A 186 -13.53 4.02 21.88
C GLY A 186 -13.23 2.90 20.91
N GLU A 187 -14.18 1.98 20.81
CA GLU A 187 -14.13 0.84 19.89
C GLU A 187 -15.47 0.69 19.15
N ALA A 188 -15.43 0.13 17.95
CA ALA A 188 -16.61 -0.25 17.20
C ALA A 188 -16.44 -1.62 16.53
N ILE A 189 -17.54 -2.37 16.46
CA ILE A 189 -17.64 -3.61 15.69
C ILE A 189 -18.08 -3.22 14.28
N ILE A 190 -17.31 -3.62 13.26
CA ILE A 190 -17.63 -3.30 11.86
C ILE A 190 -18.69 -4.26 11.29
N ASP A 191 -18.67 -5.51 11.75
CA ASP A 191 -19.70 -6.55 11.56
C ASP A 191 -19.31 -7.79 12.37
N ASP A 192 -20.22 -8.73 12.61
CA ASP A 192 -19.95 -9.96 13.37
C ASP A 192 -19.12 -10.99 12.59
N SER A 193 -19.08 -10.86 11.25
CA SER A 193 -18.40 -11.80 10.37
C SER A 193 -17.14 -11.21 9.75
N GLU A 194 -16.13 -12.03 9.46
CA GLU A 194 -14.88 -11.66 8.77
C GLU A 194 -13.95 -10.67 9.50
N ARG A 195 -12.65 -10.82 9.23
CA ARG A 195 -11.63 -9.89 9.71
C ARG A 195 -11.55 -8.64 8.83
N ILE A 196 -11.09 -7.55 9.42
CA ILE A 196 -10.68 -6.35 8.67
C ILE A 196 -9.43 -6.70 7.86
N MET A 197 -9.34 -6.17 6.65
CA MET A 197 -8.31 -6.46 5.66
C MET A 197 -7.51 -5.23 5.25
N GLY A 198 -7.76 -4.07 5.84
CA GLY A 198 -6.98 -2.84 5.59
C GLY A 198 -7.84 -1.59 5.58
N PHE A 199 -7.15 -0.46 5.46
CA PHE A 199 -7.76 0.87 5.46
C PHE A 199 -7.35 1.66 4.22
N ALA A 200 -8.24 2.52 3.73
CA ALA A 200 -7.88 3.60 2.82
C ALA A 200 -8.39 4.93 3.35
N LYS A 201 -7.45 5.84 3.61
CA LYS A 201 -7.76 7.19 4.08
C LYS A 201 -8.12 8.10 2.90
N THR A 202 -9.34 8.62 2.91
CA THR A 202 -9.76 9.71 2.01
C THR A 202 -9.91 11.00 2.83
N THR A 203 -10.22 12.12 2.16
CA THR A 203 -10.39 13.41 2.86
C THR A 203 -11.60 13.41 3.81
N ASP A 204 -12.70 12.76 3.41
CA ASP A 204 -13.99 12.87 4.10
C ASP A 204 -14.33 11.64 4.94
N TYR A 205 -13.87 10.47 4.52
CA TYR A 205 -14.17 9.20 5.17
C TYR A 205 -12.96 8.26 5.17
N LEU A 206 -12.94 7.34 6.11
CA LEU A 206 -12.00 6.24 6.12
C LEU A 206 -12.71 5.00 5.56
N VAL A 207 -12.15 4.41 4.51
CA VAL A 207 -12.66 3.15 3.95
C VAL A 207 -12.07 2.00 4.75
N ILE A 208 -12.93 1.12 5.23
CA ILE A 208 -12.56 -0.10 5.94
C ILE A 208 -12.88 -1.28 5.02
N PHE A 209 -11.84 -2.00 4.62
CA PHE A 209 -11.98 -3.21 3.82
C PHE A 209 -12.17 -4.42 4.73
N LYS A 210 -13.13 -5.27 4.36
CA LYS A 210 -13.21 -6.66 4.81
C LYS A 210 -12.92 -7.58 3.62
N GLN A 211 -12.91 -8.88 3.85
CA GLN A 211 -12.67 -9.87 2.78
C GLN A 211 -13.71 -9.73 1.67
N ARG A 212 -14.98 -9.51 2.01
CA ARG A 212 -16.09 -9.48 1.04
C ARG A 212 -17.02 -8.29 1.20
N ALA A 213 -16.60 -7.23 1.87
CA ALA A 213 -17.40 -6.03 2.02
C ALA A 213 -16.53 -4.78 2.22
N ILE A 214 -17.13 -3.62 1.97
CA ILE A 214 -16.51 -2.31 2.16
C ILE A 214 -17.41 -1.47 3.06
N TYR A 215 -16.81 -0.91 4.10
CA TYR A 215 -17.46 -0.03 5.08
C TYR A 215 -16.82 1.36 5.03
N LEU A 216 -17.58 2.36 5.44
CA LEU A 216 -17.08 3.73 5.62
C LEU A 216 -17.21 4.13 7.07
N LEU A 217 -16.10 4.57 7.64
CA LEU A 217 -16.06 5.28 8.91
C LEU A 217 -16.09 6.78 8.63
N ARG A 218 -17.07 7.48 9.21
CA ARG A 218 -17.27 8.91 9.05
C ARG A 218 -17.23 9.62 10.38
N TYR A 219 -16.59 10.78 10.40
CA TYR A 219 -16.57 11.64 11.57
C TYR A 219 -17.88 12.42 11.69
N VAL A 220 -18.53 12.28 12.84
CA VAL A 220 -19.80 12.96 13.20
C VAL A 220 -19.66 13.88 14.42
N GLY A 221 -18.57 13.75 15.18
CA GLY A 221 -18.32 14.52 16.40
C GLY A 221 -19.13 14.05 17.61
N GLY A 222 -18.97 14.76 18.74
CA GLY A 222 -19.56 14.37 20.03
C GLY A 222 -18.77 13.26 20.75
N ASP A 223 -19.38 12.64 21.76
CA ASP A 223 -18.74 11.61 22.60
C ASP A 223 -18.46 10.30 21.84
N ILE A 224 -19.26 10.03 20.79
CA ILE A 224 -19.03 8.92 19.86
C ILE A 224 -18.68 9.56 18.50
N PRO A 225 -17.39 9.82 18.24
CA PRO A 225 -16.98 10.69 17.14
C PRO A 225 -17.19 10.06 15.76
N PHE A 226 -17.41 8.74 15.69
CA PHE A 226 -17.48 8.00 14.44
C PHE A 226 -18.78 7.23 14.27
N THR A 227 -19.28 7.22 13.02
CA THR A 227 -20.32 6.30 12.56
C THR A 227 -19.76 5.38 11.47
N VAL A 228 -20.26 4.15 11.41
CA VAL A 228 -19.85 3.11 10.45
C VAL A 228 -21.03 2.77 9.55
N ASP A 229 -20.85 2.93 8.24
CA ASP A 229 -21.85 2.55 7.23
C ASP A 229 -21.31 1.44 6.32
N LYS A 230 -22.07 0.35 6.13
CA LYS A 230 -21.79 -0.61 5.06
C LYS A 230 -22.13 0.03 3.71
N ARG A 231 -21.20 -0.02 2.75
CA ARG A 231 -21.42 0.54 1.40
C ARG A 231 -21.52 -0.53 0.33
N VAL A 232 -20.58 -1.46 0.32
CA VAL A 232 -20.50 -2.50 -0.71
C VAL A 232 -20.52 -3.86 -0.03
N GLU A 233 -21.29 -4.78 -0.61
CA GLU A 233 -21.35 -6.17 -0.20
C GLU A 233 -20.86 -7.07 -1.35
N ARG A 234 -20.30 -8.23 -1.00
CA ARG A 234 -19.73 -9.25 -1.89
C ARG A 234 -18.43 -8.84 -2.60
N ILE A 235 -18.04 -7.58 -2.53
CA ILE A 235 -16.76 -7.06 -3.04
C ILE A 235 -15.97 -6.54 -1.83
N GLY A 236 -14.76 -7.06 -1.67
CA GLY A 236 -13.82 -6.68 -0.61
C GLY A 236 -12.39 -6.89 -1.08
N CYS A 237 -11.43 -6.85 -0.15
CA CYS A 237 -10.00 -6.92 -0.46
C CYS A 237 -9.34 -8.11 0.23
N TYR A 238 -8.57 -8.91 -0.51
CA TYR A 238 -7.70 -9.96 0.07
C TYR A 238 -6.24 -9.53 0.19
N SER A 239 -5.85 -8.50 -0.55
CA SER A 239 -4.49 -7.99 -0.64
C SER A 239 -4.40 -6.61 0.01
N PRO A 240 -4.24 -6.51 1.34
CA PRO A 240 -4.21 -5.24 2.08
C PRO A 240 -3.31 -4.18 1.43
N PHE A 241 -2.12 -4.59 1.04
CA PHE A 241 -1.09 -3.70 0.52
C PHE A 241 -1.30 -3.30 -0.95
N SER A 242 -2.33 -3.84 -1.62
CA SER A 242 -2.78 -3.39 -2.93
C SER A 242 -3.64 -2.12 -2.88
N ILE A 243 -4.11 -1.76 -1.68
CA ILE A 243 -5.03 -0.65 -1.47
C ILE A 243 -4.24 0.66 -1.59
N VAL A 244 -4.68 1.51 -2.50
CA VAL A 244 -4.05 2.81 -2.76
C VAL A 244 -5.09 3.88 -3.00
N VAL A 245 -4.74 5.13 -2.68
CA VAL A 245 -5.62 6.29 -2.87
C VAL A 245 -4.98 7.25 -3.84
N LEU A 246 -5.74 7.66 -4.86
CA LEU A 246 -5.31 8.67 -5.83
C LEU A 246 -6.51 9.55 -6.20
N ASN A 247 -6.36 10.87 -6.07
CA ASN A 247 -7.43 11.86 -6.33
C ASN A 247 -8.75 11.54 -5.60
N ASN A 248 -8.67 11.21 -4.31
CA ASN A 248 -9.82 10.88 -3.46
C ASN A 248 -10.63 9.66 -3.94
N ARG A 249 -10.03 8.80 -4.77
CA ARG A 249 -10.58 7.51 -5.19
C ARG A 249 -9.69 6.40 -4.66
N VAL A 250 -10.31 5.31 -4.24
CA VAL A 250 -9.59 4.16 -3.69
C VAL A 250 -9.49 3.10 -4.76
N TYR A 251 -8.29 2.59 -5.01
CA TYR A 251 -8.06 1.49 -5.93
C TYR A 251 -7.51 0.31 -5.15
N PHE A 252 -7.95 -0.91 -5.48
CA PHE A 252 -7.58 -2.10 -4.73
C PHE A 252 -7.73 -3.38 -5.56
N PHE A 253 -7.01 -4.42 -5.16
CA PHE A 253 -7.17 -5.77 -5.69
C PHE A 253 -8.27 -6.51 -4.91
N GLY A 254 -9.34 -6.85 -5.61
CA GLY A 254 -10.51 -7.51 -5.08
C GLY A 254 -10.33 -9.01 -4.87
N ALA A 255 -11.13 -9.57 -3.96
CA ALA A 255 -11.15 -11.00 -3.61
C ALA A 255 -11.32 -11.95 -4.81
N ASN A 256 -11.96 -11.48 -5.88
CA ASN A 256 -12.31 -12.24 -7.08
C ASN A 256 -11.30 -12.06 -8.23
N LYS A 257 -10.04 -11.72 -7.92
CA LYS A 257 -8.97 -11.49 -8.91
C LYS A 257 -9.29 -10.36 -9.90
N ARG A 258 -9.98 -9.31 -9.45
CA ARG A 258 -10.28 -8.12 -10.25
C ARG A 258 -9.77 -6.89 -9.54
N ILE A 259 -9.35 -5.88 -10.31
CA ILE A 259 -8.95 -4.58 -9.78
C ILE A 259 -10.15 -3.65 -9.84
N TYR A 260 -10.41 -2.98 -8.72
CA TYR A 260 -11.54 -2.08 -8.55
C TYR A 260 -11.08 -0.65 -8.30
N MET A 261 -11.91 0.29 -8.74
CA MET A 261 -11.93 1.67 -8.27
C MET A 261 -13.21 1.89 -7.46
N PHE A 262 -13.08 2.33 -6.22
CA PHE A 262 -14.17 2.72 -5.34
C PHE A 262 -14.26 4.26 -5.27
N ASP A 263 -15.46 4.78 -5.51
CA ASP A 263 -15.75 6.22 -5.59
C ASP A 263 -16.39 6.80 -4.31
N GLY A 264 -16.62 5.96 -3.29
CA GLY A 264 -17.34 6.32 -2.06
C GLY A 264 -18.78 5.82 -2.01
N ILE A 265 -19.30 5.34 -3.14
CA ILE A 265 -20.65 4.80 -3.28
C ILE A 265 -20.57 3.35 -3.76
N GLU A 266 -19.90 3.11 -4.89
CA GLU A 266 -19.81 1.81 -5.55
C GLU A 266 -18.37 1.44 -5.94
N ALA A 267 -18.12 0.14 -6.10
CA ALA A 267 -16.86 -0.40 -6.58
C ALA A 267 -16.97 -0.81 -8.05
N HIS A 268 -16.26 -0.11 -8.92
CA HIS A 268 -16.26 -0.32 -10.37
C HIS A 268 -15.06 -1.18 -10.77
N ASN A 269 -15.30 -2.28 -11.49
CA ASN A 269 -14.23 -3.11 -12.03
C ASN A 269 -13.53 -2.39 -13.18
N ILE A 270 -12.22 -2.22 -13.08
CA ILE A 270 -11.38 -1.56 -14.10
C ILE A 270 -10.40 -2.52 -14.79
N SER A 271 -10.42 -3.79 -14.41
CA SER A 271 -9.48 -4.83 -14.88
C SER A 271 -10.01 -5.72 -15.99
N GLU A 272 -11.21 -5.47 -16.51
CA GLU A 272 -11.84 -6.34 -17.52
C GLU A 272 -10.93 -6.64 -18.73
N PRO A 273 -10.17 -5.67 -19.29
CA PRO A 273 -9.26 -5.95 -20.41
C PRO A 273 -8.11 -6.90 -20.09
N ILE A 274 -7.75 -7.06 -18.81
CA ILE A 274 -6.64 -7.90 -18.33
C ILE A 274 -7.12 -9.08 -17.46
N ALA A 275 -8.42 -9.38 -17.49
CA ALA A 275 -9.03 -10.39 -16.63
C ALA A 275 -8.35 -11.77 -16.77
N GLN A 276 -7.99 -12.17 -18.00
CA GLN A 276 -7.32 -13.44 -18.26
C GLN A 276 -5.94 -13.54 -17.59
N THR A 277 -5.19 -12.44 -17.54
CA THR A 277 -3.90 -12.39 -16.84
C THR A 277 -4.11 -12.53 -15.34
N LEU A 278 -5.10 -11.84 -14.78
CA LEU A 278 -5.39 -11.89 -13.34
C LEU A 278 -5.94 -13.25 -12.90
N ASP A 279 -6.67 -13.96 -13.77
CA ASP A 279 -7.21 -15.28 -13.45
C ASP A 279 -6.13 -16.33 -13.15
N ASN A 280 -4.93 -16.16 -13.74
CA ASN A 280 -3.77 -17.03 -13.53
C ASN A 280 -3.07 -16.83 -12.18
N ILE A 281 -3.35 -15.74 -11.46
CA ILE A 281 -2.72 -15.47 -10.17
C ILE A 281 -3.18 -16.52 -9.15
N ARG A 282 -2.23 -17.13 -8.45
CA ARG A 282 -2.51 -18.10 -7.38
C ARG A 282 -2.94 -17.41 -6.09
N GLU A 283 -3.90 -17.98 -5.37
CA GLU A 283 -4.41 -17.39 -4.12
C GLU A 283 -3.36 -17.20 -3.01
N PRO A 284 -2.37 -18.10 -2.82
CA PRO A 284 -1.29 -17.90 -1.85
C PRO A 284 -0.48 -16.62 -2.10
N ASN A 285 -0.48 -16.10 -3.33
CA ASN A 285 0.27 -14.91 -3.72
C ASN A 285 -0.48 -13.60 -3.41
N PHE A 286 -1.76 -13.66 -3.04
CA PHE A 286 -2.56 -12.46 -2.82
C PHE A 286 -1.99 -11.52 -1.74
N PRO A 287 -1.48 -12.00 -0.59
CA PRO A 287 -0.88 -11.11 0.42
C PRO A 287 0.34 -10.33 -0.08
N LEU A 288 1.01 -10.83 -1.13
CA LEU A 288 2.21 -10.25 -1.73
C LEU A 288 1.91 -9.21 -2.82
N ILE A 289 0.63 -8.96 -3.13
CA ILE A 289 0.26 -7.95 -4.11
C ILE A 289 0.37 -6.56 -3.48
N TYR A 290 1.25 -5.74 -4.06
CA TYR A 290 1.52 -4.38 -3.61
C TYR A 290 1.03 -3.35 -4.61
N GLY A 291 0.41 -2.28 -4.11
CA GLY A 291 0.01 -1.12 -4.88
C GLY A 291 0.86 0.09 -4.52
N TYR A 292 1.20 0.91 -5.49
CA TYR A 292 1.75 2.25 -5.24
C TYR A 292 1.27 3.26 -6.27
N THR A 293 1.29 4.53 -5.90
CA THR A 293 0.88 5.65 -6.75
C THR A 293 2.08 6.47 -7.19
N LEU A 294 2.03 6.96 -8.42
CA LEU A 294 2.90 8.03 -8.89
C LEU A 294 2.02 9.25 -9.11
N GLU A 295 1.86 10.06 -8.06
CA GLU A 295 0.97 11.22 -8.06
C GLU A 295 1.33 12.22 -9.17
N ASN A 296 2.62 12.49 -9.37
CA ASN A 296 3.13 13.38 -10.44
C ASN A 296 2.71 12.96 -11.86
N LEU A 297 2.47 11.65 -12.07
CA LEU A 297 2.06 11.10 -13.36
C LEU A 297 0.57 10.71 -13.38
N ASN A 298 -0.13 10.86 -12.26
CA ASN A 298 -1.49 10.39 -12.05
C ASN A 298 -1.68 8.91 -12.43
N GLN A 299 -0.77 8.05 -11.97
CA GLN A 299 -0.76 6.63 -12.29
C GLN A 299 -0.77 5.76 -11.04
N VAL A 300 -1.43 4.61 -11.15
CA VAL A 300 -1.41 3.55 -10.14
C VAL A 300 -0.69 2.34 -10.73
N PHE A 301 0.20 1.75 -9.94
CA PHE A 301 0.93 0.54 -10.28
C PHE A 301 0.59 -0.55 -9.27
N TRP A 302 0.39 -1.77 -9.78
CA TRP A 302 0.33 -2.97 -8.95
C TRP A 302 1.49 -3.89 -9.32
N LEU A 303 2.16 -4.37 -8.29
CA LEU A 303 3.17 -5.42 -8.37
C LEU A 303 2.46 -6.72 -8.02
N ILE A 304 2.30 -7.58 -9.02
CA ILE A 304 1.56 -8.84 -8.92
C ILE A 304 2.52 -9.99 -9.21
N PRO A 305 2.79 -10.87 -8.23
CA PRO A 305 3.63 -12.04 -8.46
C PRO A 305 2.86 -13.14 -9.21
N GLU A 306 3.35 -13.49 -10.41
CA GLU A 306 2.76 -14.50 -11.29
C GLU A 306 3.36 -15.92 -11.12
N GLY A 307 4.44 -16.08 -10.34
CA GLY A 307 5.19 -17.33 -10.20
C GLY A 307 4.74 -18.24 -9.05
N ASP A 308 5.28 -19.46 -9.04
CA ASP A 308 5.19 -20.37 -7.90
C ASP A 308 6.00 -19.79 -6.72
N THR A 309 5.38 -19.73 -5.54
CA THR A 309 6.11 -19.54 -4.28
C THR A 309 7.01 -20.75 -4.06
N GLU A 310 8.32 -20.58 -4.23
CA GLU A 310 9.30 -21.48 -3.61
C GLU A 310 9.24 -21.38 -2.09
#